data_AF-A0A9R1TNT4-F1
#
_entry.id   AF-A0A9R1TNT4-F1
#
_cell.length_a   1.000
_cell.length_b   1.000
_cell.length_c   1.000
_cell.angle_alpha   90.00
_cell.angle_beta   90.00
_cell.angle_gamma   90.00
#
_symmetry.space_group_name_H-M   'P 1'
#
loop_
_entity.id
_entity.type
_entity.pdbx_description
1 polymer ?
#
loop_
_entity_poly.entity_id
_entity_poly.type
_entity_poly.pdbx_seq_one_letter_code
_entity_poly.pdbx_strand_id
1 'polypeptide(L)'
;MILLAKSIIQKLWVAKVEWDESVPTSIHTLWTEFYRELPTINNLQFDRNVLTSESTSIQLHGFCNASERGYGACLYVRSTNTIGDIHTALLCSRSRVAPLKTITIPRLELSGAQTLVQLYQAVKEAITAPVSRVVFWTDSMVALHWIASSPHQLKTFVANRVAAIQQGSSEIEWRHIKSEDNPADALSRGQLPSELVDNNLWRQGPIWLRNPEDTWQWLPVQQLEADPEMKISTYLHVISEFTLFSHYSSWTKLKRHVAIWRRYFNYIQRKSPSKDPLTVEELREAQLAILRVVQSKTFQEDVVKLQAKPAQYNGKLKTLNPFIDRQGIMRVGGRLQQANIPFFQKHTVLLPKNHHVTNLTINAEHLAQIHSGVQNTLHGLRREFWLLDGRSQVRKIVRQCLPCLRARPPVPE
;
A
#
# COMPACT_ATOMS: atom_id res chain seq x y z
N MET A 1 1.23 -20.97 34.85
CA MET A 1 1.87 -22.25 35.18
C MET A 1 2.12 -23.19 33.99
N ILE A 2 1.10 -23.72 33.31
CA ILE A 2 1.30 -24.73 32.21
C ILE A 2 2.22 -24.21 31.10
N LEU A 3 2.11 -22.92 30.73
CA LEU A 3 3.00 -22.33 29.72
C LEU A 3 4.46 -22.35 30.16
N LEU A 4 4.76 -22.07 31.44
CA LEU A 4 6.13 -22.10 31.98
C LEU A 4 6.71 -23.51 31.85
N ALA A 5 5.97 -24.54 32.27
CA ALA A 5 6.41 -25.93 32.12
C ALA A 5 6.70 -26.28 30.65
N LYS A 6 5.80 -25.92 29.72
CA LYS A 6 6.02 -26.14 28.29
C LYS A 6 7.22 -25.36 27.74
N SER A 7 7.48 -24.16 28.24
CA SER A 7 8.65 -23.35 27.88
C SER A 7 9.96 -23.97 28.38
N ILE A 8 9.98 -24.56 29.59
CA ILE A 8 11.14 -25.30 30.11
C ILE A 8 11.45 -26.49 29.19
N ILE A 9 10.43 -27.26 28.79
CA ILE A 9 10.58 -28.37 27.83
C ILE A 9 11.14 -27.88 26.49
N GLN A 10 10.60 -26.78 25.95
CA GLN A 10 11.12 -26.18 24.72
C GLN A 10 12.60 -25.78 24.85
N LYS A 11 13.01 -25.20 26.00
CA LYS A 11 14.41 -24.84 26.26
C LYS A 11 15.32 -26.06 26.33
N LEU A 12 14.87 -27.17 26.91
CA LEU A 12 15.60 -28.44 26.93
C LEU A 12 15.84 -28.95 25.50
N TRP A 13 14.81 -28.94 24.65
CA TRP A 13 14.95 -29.37 23.26
C TRP A 13 15.89 -28.49 22.44
N VAL A 14 15.89 -27.17 22.70
CA VAL A 14 16.84 -26.24 22.07
C VAL A 14 18.26 -26.49 22.53
N ALA A 15 18.46 -26.85 23.79
CA ALA A 15 19.78 -27.16 24.36
C ALA A 15 20.37 -28.46 23.84
N LYS A 16 19.56 -29.37 23.26
CA LYS A 16 19.99 -30.65 22.66
C LYS A 16 20.84 -31.50 23.62
N VAL A 17 20.42 -31.55 24.88
CA VAL A 17 21.07 -32.34 25.93
C VAL A 17 20.70 -33.81 25.76
N GLU A 18 21.69 -34.69 25.79
CA GLU A 18 21.46 -36.15 25.76
C GLU A 18 21.01 -36.69 27.13
N TRP A 19 20.48 -37.92 27.18
CA TRP A 19 19.88 -38.47 28.40
C TRP A 19 20.83 -38.55 29.60
N ASP A 20 22.12 -38.81 29.35
CA ASP A 20 23.15 -38.95 30.39
C ASP A 20 23.88 -37.63 30.71
N GLU A 21 23.52 -36.53 30.03
CA GLU A 21 24.16 -35.24 30.20
C GLU A 21 23.43 -34.36 31.22
N SER A 22 24.20 -33.60 32.01
CA SER A 22 23.63 -32.62 32.93
C SER A 22 23.01 -31.46 32.17
N VAL A 23 21.80 -31.06 32.56
CA VAL A 23 21.12 -29.91 31.98
C VAL A 23 21.84 -28.60 32.31
N PRO A 24 21.81 -27.59 31.42
CA PRO A 24 22.38 -26.27 31.71
C PRO A 24 21.85 -25.69 33.02
N THR A 25 22.73 -25.04 33.79
CA THR A 25 22.41 -24.46 35.10
C THR A 25 21.19 -23.53 35.05
N SER A 26 21.03 -22.78 33.97
CA SER A 26 19.86 -21.89 33.76
C SER A 26 18.54 -22.64 33.70
N ILE A 27 18.51 -23.83 33.08
CA ILE A 27 17.32 -24.67 33.00
C ILE A 27 17.07 -25.38 34.33
N HIS A 28 18.14 -25.89 34.96
CA HIS A 28 18.07 -26.50 36.29
C HIS A 28 17.46 -25.54 37.32
N THR A 29 17.93 -24.28 37.36
CA THR A 29 17.42 -23.26 38.28
C THR A 29 15.93 -23.00 38.04
N LEU A 30 15.52 -22.77 36.79
CA LEU A 30 14.12 -22.56 36.42
C LEU A 30 13.22 -23.74 36.81
N TRP A 31 13.68 -24.97 36.56
CA TRP A 31 12.95 -26.17 36.96
C TRP A 31 12.85 -26.30 38.47
N THR A 32 13.94 -26.07 39.19
CA THR A 32 13.99 -26.18 40.65
C THR A 32 13.04 -25.18 41.30
N GLU A 33 13.03 -23.93 40.82
CA GLU A 33 12.09 -22.89 41.25
C GLU A 33 10.64 -23.31 40.99
N PHE A 34 10.32 -23.70 39.76
CA PHE A 34 8.99 -24.17 39.39
C PHE A 34 8.53 -25.36 40.25
N TYR A 35 9.42 -26.35 40.47
CA TYR A 35 9.14 -27.55 41.26
C TYR A 35 8.86 -27.22 42.74
N ARG A 36 9.64 -26.32 43.34
CA ARG A 36 9.45 -25.88 44.73
C ARG A 36 8.10 -25.24 44.97
N GLU A 37 7.55 -24.58 43.96
CA GLU A 37 6.25 -23.92 44.06
C GLU A 37 5.05 -24.81 43.75
N LEU A 38 5.25 -25.99 43.14
CA LEU A 38 4.15 -26.91 42.82
C LEU A 38 3.21 -27.22 44.00
N PRO A 39 3.68 -27.39 45.26
CA PRO A 39 2.77 -27.64 46.38
C PRO A 39 1.72 -26.54 46.61
N THR A 40 2.00 -25.29 46.21
CA THR A 40 1.05 -24.16 46.36
C THR A 40 -0.21 -24.31 45.50
N ILE A 41 -0.16 -25.15 44.45
CA ILE A 41 -1.31 -25.47 43.60
C ILE A 41 -2.45 -26.10 44.40
N ASN A 42 -2.15 -26.79 45.50
CA ASN A 42 -3.18 -27.39 46.36
C ASN A 42 -4.11 -26.32 46.98
N ASN A 43 -3.70 -25.05 47.01
CA ASN A 43 -4.50 -23.93 47.48
C ASN A 43 -5.33 -23.27 46.35
N LEU A 44 -5.13 -23.69 45.10
CA LEU A 44 -5.87 -23.17 43.95
C LEU A 44 -7.22 -23.87 43.83
N GLN A 45 -8.29 -23.13 44.04
CA GLN A 45 -9.67 -23.62 43.95
C GLN A 45 -10.44 -22.82 42.90
N PHE A 46 -11.25 -23.53 42.12
CA PHE A 46 -12.19 -22.97 41.16
C PHE A 46 -13.57 -23.56 41.43
N ASP A 47 -14.59 -22.70 41.41
CA ASP A 47 -15.96 -23.13 41.54
C ASP A 47 -16.38 -23.94 40.29
N ARG A 48 -17.02 -25.09 40.52
CA ARG A 48 -17.53 -25.92 39.41
C ARG A 48 -18.71 -25.26 38.70
N ASN A 49 -19.53 -24.53 39.45
CA ASN A 49 -20.59 -23.72 38.89
C ASN A 49 -20.07 -22.30 38.63
N VAL A 50 -20.06 -21.90 37.36
CA VAL A 50 -19.61 -20.58 36.90
C VAL A 50 -20.76 -19.59 36.72
N LEU A 51 -22.00 -20.03 36.95
CA LEU A 51 -23.21 -19.24 36.82
C LEU A 51 -23.76 -18.84 38.19
N THR A 52 -24.31 -17.63 38.26
CA THR A 52 -25.12 -17.20 39.40
C THR A 52 -26.46 -17.95 39.45
N SER A 53 -27.02 -18.09 40.64
CA SER A 53 -28.37 -18.65 40.84
C SER A 53 -29.41 -17.81 40.11
N GLU A 54 -30.37 -18.45 39.43
CA GLU A 54 -31.43 -17.77 38.67
C GLU A 54 -30.90 -16.78 37.61
N SER A 55 -29.88 -17.21 36.85
CA SER A 55 -29.30 -16.43 35.76
C SER A 55 -30.33 -16.10 34.68
N THR A 56 -30.57 -14.80 34.45
CA THR A 56 -31.47 -14.29 33.41
C THR A 56 -30.74 -13.99 32.10
N SER A 57 -29.44 -13.65 32.19
CA SER A 57 -28.60 -13.36 31.04
C SER A 57 -27.20 -13.94 31.24
N ILE A 58 -26.69 -14.59 30.19
CA ILE A 58 -25.38 -15.25 30.19
C ILE A 58 -24.59 -14.74 29.00
N GLN A 59 -23.46 -14.10 29.26
CA GLN A 59 -22.57 -13.55 28.25
C GLN A 59 -21.21 -14.25 28.31
N LEU A 60 -20.55 -14.39 27.15
CA LEU A 60 -19.18 -14.90 27.06
C LEU A 60 -18.22 -13.78 26.68
N HIS A 61 -17.15 -13.66 27.45
CA HIS A 61 -16.10 -12.66 27.23
C HIS A 61 -14.76 -13.37 27.00
N GLY A 62 -14.22 -13.22 25.79
CA GLY A 62 -12.97 -13.83 25.39
C GLY A 62 -11.82 -12.83 25.39
N PHE A 63 -10.72 -13.15 26.04
CA PHE A 63 -9.52 -12.30 26.08
C PHE A 63 -8.36 -13.06 25.45
N CYS A 64 -7.58 -12.39 24.61
CA CYS A 64 -6.35 -12.95 24.07
C CYS A 64 -5.16 -12.02 24.28
N ASN A 65 -3.99 -12.63 24.41
CA ASN A 65 -2.72 -11.92 24.49
C ASN A 65 -1.58 -12.78 23.95
N ALA A 66 -0.45 -12.15 23.67
CA ALA A 66 0.79 -12.77 23.28
C ALA A 66 2.02 -12.08 23.88
N SER A 67 3.07 -12.87 24.05
CA SER A 67 4.41 -12.43 24.43
C SER A 67 5.45 -13.24 23.66
N GLU A 68 6.73 -12.90 23.82
CA GLU A 68 7.84 -13.68 23.26
C GLU A 68 7.91 -15.12 23.79
N ARG A 69 7.33 -15.40 24.97
CA ARG A 69 7.28 -16.76 25.54
C ARG A 69 6.13 -17.59 24.96
N GLY A 70 4.99 -16.97 24.69
CA GLY A 70 3.79 -17.68 24.30
C GLY A 70 2.61 -16.78 24.05
N TYR A 71 1.55 -17.38 23.51
CA TYR A 71 0.31 -16.70 23.20
C TYR A 71 -0.87 -17.61 23.55
N GLY A 72 -2.04 -17.01 23.67
CA GLY A 72 -3.26 -17.76 23.85
C GLY A 72 -4.42 -16.90 24.29
N ALA A 73 -5.39 -17.56 24.91
CA ALA A 73 -6.67 -16.95 25.21
C ALA A 73 -7.34 -17.58 26.42
N CYS A 74 -8.23 -16.82 27.05
CA CYS A 74 -9.14 -17.25 28.10
C CYS A 74 -10.57 -16.77 27.81
N LEU A 75 -11.54 -17.56 28.25
CA LEU A 75 -12.96 -17.24 28.18
C LEU A 75 -13.53 -17.12 29.58
N TYR A 76 -14.29 -16.07 29.81
CA TYR A 76 -15.04 -15.82 31.02
C TYR A 76 -16.53 -15.89 30.74
N VAL A 77 -17.28 -16.37 31.72
CA VAL A 77 -18.72 -16.25 31.76
C VAL A 77 -19.06 -15.05 32.61
N ARG A 78 -19.97 -14.21 32.11
CA ARG A 78 -20.63 -13.13 32.86
C ARG A 78 -22.10 -13.47 32.94
N SER A 79 -22.60 -13.71 34.16
CA SER A 79 -23.99 -14.06 34.41
C SER A 79 -24.65 -12.99 35.28
N THR A 80 -25.90 -12.66 34.96
CA THR A 80 -26.70 -11.68 35.71
C THR A 80 -27.94 -12.38 36.26
N ASN A 81 -28.21 -12.21 37.57
CA ASN A 81 -29.39 -12.80 38.21
C ASN A 81 -30.65 -11.92 38.00
N THR A 82 -31.77 -12.32 38.59
CA THR A 82 -33.05 -11.58 38.57
C THR A 82 -33.00 -10.24 39.31
N ILE A 83 -32.07 -10.09 40.27
CA ILE A 83 -31.91 -8.91 41.14
C ILE A 83 -30.95 -7.87 40.50
N GLY A 84 -30.18 -8.28 39.48
CA GLY A 84 -29.19 -7.45 38.80
C GLY A 84 -27.74 -7.67 39.25
N ASP A 85 -27.47 -8.61 40.15
CA ASP A 85 -26.11 -8.97 40.55
C ASP A 85 -25.39 -9.68 39.41
N ILE A 86 -24.16 -9.22 39.16
CA ILE A 86 -23.32 -9.72 38.08
C ILE A 86 -22.21 -10.57 38.66
N HIS A 87 -22.15 -11.82 38.22
CA HIS A 87 -21.08 -12.74 38.56
C HIS A 87 -20.19 -13.01 37.34
N THR A 88 -18.87 -12.98 37.54
CA THR A 88 -17.88 -13.27 36.51
C THR A 88 -16.92 -14.36 36.99
N ALA A 89 -16.70 -15.36 36.14
CA ALA A 89 -15.83 -16.48 36.43
C ALA A 89 -15.10 -16.98 35.17
N LEU A 90 -13.85 -17.42 35.34
CA LEU A 90 -13.09 -18.08 34.28
C LEU A 90 -13.75 -19.41 33.91
N LEU A 91 -14.07 -19.58 32.62
CA LEU A 91 -14.65 -20.81 32.09
C LEU A 91 -13.56 -21.77 31.63
N CYS A 92 -12.67 -21.30 30.75
CA CYS A 92 -11.57 -22.11 30.24
C CYS A 92 -10.48 -21.22 29.65
N SER A 93 -9.30 -21.81 29.42
CA SER A 93 -8.20 -21.12 28.77
C SER A 93 -7.35 -22.07 27.95
N ARG A 94 -6.61 -21.52 26.98
CA ARG A 94 -5.71 -22.27 26.12
C ARG A 94 -4.45 -21.47 25.83
N SER A 95 -3.30 -22.10 26.04
CA SER A 95 -1.98 -21.51 25.81
C SER A 95 -1.12 -22.32 24.85
N ARG A 96 -0.28 -21.62 24.10
CA ARG A 96 0.72 -22.17 23.18
C ARG A 96 2.05 -21.46 23.40
N VAL A 97 3.13 -22.24 23.37
CA VAL A 97 4.50 -21.68 23.42
C VAL A 97 4.78 -20.99 22.09
N ALA A 98 5.48 -19.86 22.14
CA ALA A 98 5.87 -19.14 20.94
C ALA A 98 6.77 -20.05 20.06
N PRO A 99 6.64 -19.97 18.72
CA PRO A 99 7.50 -20.74 17.83
C PRO A 99 8.97 -20.37 17.99
N LEU A 100 9.87 -21.34 17.80
CA LEU A 100 11.32 -21.08 17.80
C LEU A 100 11.75 -20.15 16.65
N LYS A 101 11.04 -20.20 15.53
CA LYS A 101 11.24 -19.26 14.44
C LYS A 101 10.70 -17.90 14.88
N THR A 102 11.59 -16.91 14.97
CA THR A 102 11.24 -15.54 15.35
C THR A 102 10.12 -15.01 14.46
N ILE A 103 9.02 -14.66 15.10
CA ILE A 103 7.89 -13.95 14.50
C ILE A 103 7.64 -12.69 15.32
N THR A 104 7.11 -11.66 14.67
CA THR A 104 6.88 -10.36 15.32
C THR A 104 5.78 -10.47 16.38
N ILE A 105 5.84 -9.62 17.41
CA ILE A 105 4.81 -9.56 18.46
C ILE A 105 3.40 -9.40 17.87
N PRO A 106 3.14 -8.48 16.90
CA PRO A 106 1.82 -8.38 16.26
C PRO A 106 1.30 -9.69 15.64
N ARG A 107 2.19 -10.48 15.03
CA ARG A 107 1.82 -11.78 14.45
C ARG A 107 1.51 -12.83 15.52
N LEU A 108 2.16 -12.75 16.68
CA LEU A 108 1.83 -13.58 17.84
C LEU A 108 0.50 -13.15 18.46
N GLU A 109 0.24 -11.84 18.60
CA GLU A 109 -1.04 -11.30 19.08
C GLU A 109 -2.20 -11.77 18.21
N LEU A 110 -2.05 -11.70 16.88
CA LEU A 110 -3.03 -12.25 15.94
C LEU A 110 -3.19 -13.78 16.08
N SER A 111 -2.12 -14.50 16.43
CA SER A 111 -2.20 -15.94 16.71
C SER A 111 -2.91 -16.24 18.03
N GLY A 112 -2.80 -15.34 19.02
CA GLY A 112 -3.61 -15.35 20.24
C GLY A 112 -5.10 -15.17 19.91
N ALA A 113 -5.44 -14.19 19.08
CA ALA A 113 -6.80 -13.95 18.61
C ALA A 113 -7.38 -15.16 17.86
N GLN A 114 -6.60 -15.80 16.98
CA GLN A 114 -7.03 -17.04 16.32
C GLN A 114 -7.27 -18.18 17.33
N THR A 115 -6.42 -18.28 18.36
CA THR A 115 -6.59 -19.28 19.43
C THR A 115 -7.86 -19.02 20.23
N LEU A 116 -8.23 -17.75 20.45
CA LEU A 116 -9.48 -17.38 21.12
C LEU A 116 -10.70 -17.85 20.33
N VAL A 117 -10.71 -17.62 19.01
CA VAL A 117 -11.81 -18.08 18.14
C VAL A 117 -11.93 -19.60 18.19
N GLN A 118 -10.81 -20.33 18.09
CA GLN A 118 -10.82 -21.80 18.18
C GLN A 118 -11.32 -22.30 19.55
N LEU A 119 -10.92 -21.64 20.64
CA LEU A 119 -11.36 -21.97 21.97
C LEU A 119 -12.87 -21.74 22.12
N TYR A 120 -13.37 -20.61 21.61
CA TYR A 120 -14.79 -20.30 21.63
C TYR A 120 -15.63 -21.29 20.81
N GLN A 121 -15.17 -21.71 19.63
CA GLN A 121 -15.90 -22.70 18.82
C GLN A 121 -16.07 -24.02 19.58
N ALA A 122 -15.02 -24.50 20.26
CA ALA A 122 -15.11 -25.69 21.09
C ALA A 122 -16.07 -25.52 22.29
N VAL A 123 -16.08 -24.33 22.92
CA VAL A 123 -17.02 -24.01 24.00
C VAL A 123 -18.46 -23.91 23.49
N LYS A 124 -18.68 -23.31 22.32
CA LYS A 124 -19.99 -23.15 21.70
C LYS A 124 -20.66 -24.49 21.44
N GLU A 125 -19.89 -25.50 21.05
CA GLU A 125 -20.39 -26.88 20.86
C GLU A 125 -20.67 -27.60 22.19
N ALA A 126 -19.94 -27.26 23.25
CA ALA A 126 -20.04 -27.94 24.56
C ALA A 126 -21.04 -27.30 25.53
N ILE A 127 -21.32 -26.00 25.39
CA ILE A 127 -22.17 -25.26 26.33
C ILE A 127 -23.65 -25.53 26.06
N THR A 128 -24.38 -25.95 27.09
CA THR A 128 -25.83 -26.20 27.01
C THR A 128 -26.66 -24.98 27.41
N ALA A 129 -26.07 -24.04 28.14
CA ALA A 129 -26.74 -22.83 28.59
C ALA A 129 -26.94 -21.83 27.43
N PRO A 130 -28.08 -21.12 27.39
CA PRO A 130 -28.34 -20.12 26.34
C PRO A 130 -27.45 -18.89 26.53
N VAL A 131 -26.50 -18.70 25.64
CA VAL A 131 -25.61 -17.53 25.62
C VAL A 131 -26.31 -16.38 24.89
N SER A 132 -26.54 -15.28 25.60
CA SER A 132 -27.21 -14.08 25.07
C SER A 132 -26.29 -13.19 24.24
N ARG A 133 -24.99 -13.14 24.57
CA ARG A 133 -24.00 -12.30 23.88
C ARG A 133 -22.58 -12.83 24.00
N VAL A 134 -21.76 -12.56 22.98
CA VAL A 134 -20.32 -12.87 22.98
C VAL A 134 -19.52 -11.63 22.60
N VAL A 135 -18.44 -11.35 23.32
CA VAL A 135 -17.54 -10.22 23.04
C VAL A 135 -16.08 -10.68 23.18
N PHE A 136 -15.24 -10.33 22.21
CA PHE A 136 -13.81 -10.63 22.24
C PHE A 136 -12.98 -9.37 22.48
N TRP A 137 -11.88 -9.55 23.21
CA TRP A 137 -11.06 -8.48 23.75
C TRP A 137 -9.58 -8.75 23.47
N THR A 138 -8.89 -7.71 23.03
CA THR A 138 -7.43 -7.70 22.90
C THR A 138 -6.89 -6.31 23.16
N ASP A 139 -5.69 -6.24 23.72
CA ASP A 139 -4.93 -5.00 23.92
C ASP A 139 -4.05 -4.64 22.72
N SER A 140 -4.05 -5.46 21.68
CA SER A 140 -3.33 -5.18 20.44
C SER A 140 -4.21 -4.41 19.45
N MET A 141 -3.98 -3.10 19.36
CA MET A 141 -4.57 -2.26 18.31
C MET A 141 -4.20 -2.73 16.90
N VAL A 142 -3.00 -3.29 16.71
CA VAL A 142 -2.55 -3.83 15.42
C VAL A 142 -3.34 -5.08 15.04
N ALA A 143 -3.53 -6.01 15.98
CA ALA A 143 -4.35 -7.19 15.74
C ALA A 143 -5.82 -6.81 15.44
N LEU A 144 -6.40 -5.85 16.17
CA LEU A 144 -7.74 -5.33 15.89
C LEU A 144 -7.85 -4.73 14.50
N HIS A 145 -6.87 -3.91 14.11
CA HIS A 145 -6.81 -3.33 12.77
C HIS A 145 -6.77 -4.40 11.68
N TRP A 146 -5.96 -5.44 11.85
CA TRP A 146 -5.90 -6.57 10.92
C TRP A 146 -7.20 -7.36 10.86
N ILE A 147 -7.82 -7.63 12.00
CA ILE A 147 -9.10 -8.35 12.09
C ILE A 147 -10.22 -7.57 11.38
N ALA A 148 -10.19 -6.23 11.43
CA ALA A 148 -11.13 -5.37 10.72
C ALA A 148 -10.82 -5.19 9.22
N SER A 149 -9.62 -5.56 8.77
CA SER A 149 -9.16 -5.37 7.39
C SER A 149 -9.55 -6.52 6.46
N SER A 150 -9.56 -6.27 5.14
CA SER A 150 -9.80 -7.34 4.17
C SER A 150 -8.59 -8.28 4.04
N PRO A 151 -8.75 -9.61 4.16
CA PRO A 151 -7.63 -10.56 4.03
C PRO A 151 -6.83 -10.41 2.73
N HIS A 152 -7.49 -10.01 1.63
CA HIS A 152 -6.83 -9.88 0.33
C HIS A 152 -5.77 -8.78 0.29
N GLN A 153 -5.92 -7.74 1.11
CA GLN A 153 -4.97 -6.62 1.21
C GLN A 153 -3.74 -6.97 2.03
N LEU A 154 -3.78 -8.04 2.83
CA LEU A 154 -2.72 -8.42 3.78
C LEU A 154 -1.79 -9.48 3.18
N LYS A 155 -0.54 -9.53 3.66
CA LYS A 155 0.43 -10.59 3.35
C LYS A 155 -0.05 -11.94 3.89
N THR A 156 0.40 -13.02 3.24
CA THR A 156 -0.14 -14.39 3.40
C THR A 156 -0.30 -14.87 4.85
N PHE A 157 0.68 -14.61 5.72
CA PHE A 157 0.61 -15.06 7.12
C PHE A 157 -0.56 -14.41 7.88
N VAL A 158 -0.71 -13.10 7.72
CA VAL A 158 -1.75 -12.29 8.37
C VAL A 158 -3.09 -12.57 7.70
N ALA A 159 -3.14 -12.54 6.36
CA ALA A 159 -4.34 -12.82 5.57
C ALA A 159 -5.02 -14.13 5.95
N ASN A 160 -4.27 -15.23 6.03
CA ASN A 160 -4.83 -16.54 6.35
C ASN A 160 -5.42 -16.60 7.76
N ARG A 161 -4.81 -15.91 8.73
CA ARG A 161 -5.29 -15.87 10.12
C ARG A 161 -6.50 -14.97 10.27
N VAL A 162 -6.48 -13.80 9.63
CA VAL A 162 -7.63 -12.88 9.60
C VAL A 162 -8.84 -13.57 8.98
N ALA A 163 -8.65 -14.29 7.86
CA ALA A 163 -9.74 -15.06 7.24
C ALA A 163 -10.32 -16.11 8.20
N ALA A 164 -9.48 -16.86 8.91
CA ALA A 164 -9.92 -17.85 9.89
C ALA A 164 -10.64 -17.21 11.09
N ILE A 165 -10.17 -16.05 11.56
CA ILE A 165 -10.80 -15.30 12.65
C ILE A 165 -12.18 -14.80 12.20
N GLN A 166 -12.25 -14.09 11.08
CA GLN A 166 -13.49 -13.52 10.55
C GLN A 166 -14.54 -14.60 10.27
N GLN A 167 -14.14 -15.77 9.76
CA GLN A 167 -15.05 -16.89 9.53
C GLN A 167 -15.61 -17.46 10.84
N GLY A 168 -14.78 -17.54 11.89
CA GLY A 168 -15.19 -18.10 13.19
C GLY A 168 -15.79 -17.08 14.16
N SER A 169 -15.83 -15.80 13.81
CA SER A 169 -16.27 -14.71 14.69
C SER A 169 -17.08 -13.62 13.96
N SER A 170 -17.76 -13.94 12.85
CA SER A 170 -18.47 -12.96 12.01
C SER A 170 -19.54 -12.16 12.74
N GLU A 171 -20.17 -12.76 13.74
CA GLU A 171 -21.22 -12.16 14.56
C GLU A 171 -20.71 -11.64 15.92
N ILE A 172 -19.39 -11.68 16.15
CA ILE A 172 -18.79 -11.38 17.45
C ILE A 172 -18.08 -10.04 17.39
N GLU A 173 -18.39 -9.19 18.36
CA GLU A 173 -17.77 -7.88 18.49
C GLU A 173 -16.34 -8.00 19.07
N TRP A 174 -15.38 -7.40 18.38
CA TRP A 174 -14.00 -7.28 18.84
C TRP A 174 -13.76 -5.88 19.43
N ARG A 175 -13.33 -5.82 20.69
CA ARG A 175 -13.08 -4.58 21.42
C ARG A 175 -11.64 -4.49 21.92
N HIS A 176 -11.17 -3.26 22.04
CA HIS A 176 -9.89 -2.96 22.68
C HIS A 176 -10.03 -2.95 24.22
N ILE A 177 -9.04 -3.49 24.91
CA ILE A 177 -8.88 -3.40 26.38
C ILE A 177 -7.49 -2.85 26.72
N LYS A 178 -7.35 -2.16 27.86
CA LYS A 178 -6.03 -1.79 28.38
C LYS A 178 -5.23 -3.05 28.76
N SER A 179 -3.93 -3.06 28.49
CA SER A 179 -3.06 -4.21 28.79
C SER A 179 -3.06 -4.60 30.26
N GLU A 180 -3.12 -3.63 31.17
CA GLU A 180 -3.20 -3.83 32.63
C GLU A 180 -4.48 -4.56 33.08
N ASP A 181 -5.56 -4.43 32.32
CA ASP A 181 -6.82 -5.12 32.57
C ASP A 181 -6.91 -6.45 31.80
N ASN A 182 -5.90 -6.85 31.01
CA ASN A 182 -6.00 -8.05 30.17
C ASN A 182 -5.59 -9.32 30.96
N PRO A 183 -6.54 -10.19 31.36
CA PRO A 183 -6.20 -11.40 32.11
C PRO A 183 -5.35 -12.39 31.30
N ALA A 184 -5.38 -12.32 29.96
CA ALA A 184 -4.60 -13.21 29.12
C ALA A 184 -3.08 -12.95 29.20
N ASP A 185 -2.62 -11.86 29.83
CA ASP A 185 -1.19 -11.61 30.09
C ASP A 185 -0.55 -12.65 31.02
N ALA A 186 -1.25 -13.02 32.08
CA ALA A 186 -0.85 -14.11 32.97
C ALA A 186 -0.61 -15.43 32.21
N LEU A 187 -1.41 -15.66 31.17
CA LEU A 187 -1.31 -16.82 30.31
C LEU A 187 -0.17 -16.71 29.30
N SER A 188 0.02 -15.55 28.66
CA SER A 188 0.99 -15.37 27.56
C SER A 188 2.44 -15.29 28.05
N ARG A 189 2.68 -14.73 29.24
CA ARG A 189 4.02 -14.65 29.87
C ARG A 189 4.35 -15.85 30.73
N GLY A 190 3.30 -16.51 31.23
CA GLY A 190 3.36 -17.59 32.19
C GLY A 190 3.64 -17.08 33.60
N GLN A 191 2.75 -17.42 34.53
CA GLN A 191 2.93 -17.17 35.97
C GLN A 191 3.35 -18.40 36.74
N LEU A 192 4.10 -18.17 37.81
CA LEU A 192 4.43 -19.17 38.81
C LEU A 192 3.17 -19.58 39.60
N PRO A 193 3.14 -20.77 40.21
CA PRO A 193 1.99 -21.22 40.99
C PRO A 193 1.58 -20.25 42.11
N SER A 194 2.52 -19.70 42.86
CA SER A 194 2.23 -18.74 43.95
C SER A 194 1.54 -17.48 43.43
N GLU A 195 2.08 -16.87 42.37
CA GLU A 195 1.50 -15.69 41.71
C GLU A 195 0.08 -15.94 41.19
N LEU A 196 -0.19 -17.16 40.68
CA LEU A 196 -1.48 -17.53 40.14
C LEU A 196 -2.56 -17.66 41.23
N VAL A 197 -2.16 -18.09 42.43
CA VAL A 197 -3.08 -18.19 43.58
C VAL A 197 -3.63 -16.81 43.94
N ASP A 198 -2.79 -15.78 43.94
CA ASP A 198 -3.20 -14.42 44.33
C ASP A 198 -3.77 -13.58 43.15
N ASN A 199 -3.82 -14.15 41.95
CA ASN A 199 -4.26 -13.45 40.74
C ASN A 199 -5.80 -13.43 40.59
N ASN A 200 -6.44 -12.45 41.22
CA ASN A 200 -7.89 -12.23 41.11
C ASN A 200 -8.32 -11.86 39.68
N LEU A 201 -7.52 -11.08 38.94
CA LEU A 201 -7.79 -10.73 37.54
C LEU A 201 -7.92 -12.01 36.68
N TRP A 202 -7.04 -12.99 36.90
CA TRP A 202 -7.12 -14.28 36.22
C TRP A 202 -8.35 -15.09 36.62
N ARG A 203 -8.69 -15.15 37.91
CA ARG A 203 -9.82 -15.98 38.38
C ARG A 203 -11.18 -15.44 37.97
N GLN A 204 -11.35 -14.12 38.07
CA GLN A 204 -12.66 -13.46 38.01
C GLN A 204 -12.80 -12.55 36.79
N GLY A 205 -11.72 -12.28 36.07
CA GLY A 205 -11.69 -11.30 34.99
C GLY A 205 -11.58 -9.88 35.53
N PRO A 206 -11.63 -8.88 34.63
CA PRO A 206 -11.52 -7.48 35.01
C PRO A 206 -12.66 -7.05 35.92
N ILE A 207 -12.38 -6.21 36.92
CA ILE A 207 -13.39 -5.76 37.90
C ILE A 207 -14.54 -5.04 37.20
N TRP A 208 -14.24 -4.21 36.19
CA TRP A 208 -15.24 -3.47 35.44
C TRP A 208 -16.23 -4.38 34.69
N LEU A 209 -15.87 -5.65 34.43
CA LEU A 209 -16.79 -6.60 33.80
C LEU A 209 -17.97 -6.96 34.70
N ARG A 210 -17.82 -6.77 36.03
CA ARG A 210 -18.90 -6.90 37.03
C ARG A 210 -19.80 -5.68 37.12
N ASN A 211 -19.43 -4.59 36.45
CA ASN A 211 -20.26 -3.40 36.39
C ASN A 211 -21.22 -3.46 35.19
N PRO A 212 -22.27 -2.63 35.18
CA PRO A 212 -23.10 -2.36 34.00
C PRO A 212 -22.28 -1.94 32.78
N GLU A 213 -22.73 -2.32 31.57
CA GLU A 213 -21.96 -2.17 30.32
C GLU A 213 -21.69 -0.72 29.90
N ASP A 214 -22.58 0.20 30.26
CA ASP A 214 -22.44 1.65 30.06
C ASP A 214 -21.22 2.25 30.77
N THR A 215 -20.68 1.55 31.77
CA THR A 215 -19.48 1.98 32.51
C THR A 215 -18.17 1.48 31.87
N TRP A 216 -18.22 0.62 30.85
CA TRP A 216 -17.03 0.01 30.28
C TRP A 216 -16.26 0.99 29.40
N GLN A 217 -14.97 1.14 29.67
CA GLN A 217 -14.08 1.95 28.83
C GLN A 217 -13.46 1.08 27.74
N TRP A 218 -13.88 1.27 26.49
CA TRP A 218 -13.26 0.64 25.32
C TRP A 218 -13.12 1.65 24.18
N LEU A 219 -12.09 1.44 23.35
CA LEU A 219 -11.77 2.35 22.24
C LEU A 219 -12.23 1.74 20.92
N PRO A 220 -12.82 2.54 20.01
CA PRO A 220 -13.11 2.08 18.66
C PRO A 220 -11.81 1.81 17.88
N VAL A 221 -11.88 0.87 16.94
CA VAL A 221 -10.73 0.49 16.10
C VAL A 221 -10.28 1.69 15.28
N GLN A 222 -9.03 2.12 15.47
CA GLN A 222 -8.43 3.20 14.68
C GLN A 222 -7.81 2.65 13.38
N GLN A 223 -7.89 3.43 12.30
CA GLN A 223 -7.17 3.13 11.06
C GLN A 223 -5.68 3.45 11.25
N LEU A 224 -4.80 2.49 11.00
CA LEU A 224 -3.36 2.70 10.95
C LEU A 224 -2.96 3.29 9.59
N GLU A 225 -2.18 4.37 9.58
CA GLU A 225 -1.78 5.09 8.35
C GLU A 225 -0.74 4.33 7.50
N ALA A 226 0.07 3.47 8.12
CA ALA A 226 1.09 2.70 7.44
C ALA A 226 1.31 1.34 8.12
N ASP A 227 0.97 0.26 7.41
CA ASP A 227 1.12 -1.11 7.89
C ASP A 227 2.06 -1.92 6.98
N PRO A 228 3.21 -2.41 7.49
CA PRO A 228 4.16 -3.19 6.71
C PRO A 228 3.61 -4.55 6.25
N GLU A 229 2.51 -5.05 6.83
CA GLU A 229 1.85 -6.30 6.44
C GLU A 229 0.82 -6.11 5.31
N MET A 230 0.59 -4.88 4.85
CA MET A 230 -0.20 -4.62 3.64
C MET A 230 0.59 -4.99 2.37
N LYS A 231 -0.11 -5.56 1.40
CA LYS A 231 0.45 -5.84 0.07
C LYS A 231 0.70 -4.53 -0.66
N ILE A 232 1.95 -4.31 -1.05
CA ILE A 232 2.31 -3.21 -1.93
C ILE A 232 1.90 -3.62 -3.34
N SER A 233 0.98 -2.87 -3.96
CA SER A 233 0.64 -3.05 -5.36
C SER A 233 1.76 -2.52 -6.24
N THR A 234 2.68 -3.39 -6.65
CA THR A 234 3.75 -3.05 -7.59
C THR A 234 3.22 -3.16 -9.01
N TYR A 235 3.10 -2.04 -9.71
CA TYR A 235 2.71 -2.03 -11.12
C TYR A 235 3.94 -2.17 -12.01
N LEU A 236 3.91 -3.11 -12.96
CA LEU A 236 4.96 -3.27 -13.95
C LEU A 236 4.75 -2.26 -15.08
N HIS A 237 5.57 -1.22 -15.14
CA HIS A 237 5.49 -0.21 -16.19
C HIS A 237 6.19 -0.74 -17.46
N VAL A 238 5.45 -1.40 -18.36
CA VAL A 238 5.98 -1.83 -19.66
C VAL A 238 6.21 -0.59 -20.53
N ILE A 239 7.46 -0.18 -20.71
CA ILE A 239 7.83 0.85 -21.70
C ILE A 239 7.86 0.17 -23.07
N SER A 240 6.69 -0.01 -23.69
CA SER A 240 6.63 -0.34 -25.13
C SER A 240 7.06 0.88 -25.94
N GLU A 241 7.71 0.67 -27.10
CA GLU A 241 8.00 1.77 -28.02
C GLU A 241 6.73 2.54 -28.35
N PHE A 242 6.70 3.81 -27.96
CA PHE A 242 5.56 4.70 -28.19
C PHE A 242 5.41 4.98 -29.70
N THR A 243 4.74 4.09 -30.43
CA THR A 243 4.48 4.18 -31.89
C THR A 243 3.32 5.12 -32.23
N LEU A 244 2.70 5.74 -31.22
CA LEU A 244 1.49 6.56 -31.36
C LEU A 244 1.52 7.54 -32.54
N PHE A 245 2.68 8.17 -32.78
CA PHE A 245 2.82 9.17 -33.83
C PHE A 245 2.77 8.58 -35.25
N SER A 246 3.26 7.36 -35.47
CA SER A 246 3.34 6.76 -36.81
C SER A 246 1.97 6.48 -37.42
N HIS A 247 0.92 6.36 -36.58
CA HIS A 247 -0.45 6.13 -37.02
C HIS A 247 -1.16 7.36 -37.62
N TYR A 248 -0.51 8.54 -37.61
CA TYR A 248 -1.12 9.78 -38.07
C TYR A 248 -0.48 10.29 -39.36
N SER A 249 -1.28 10.67 -40.35
CA SER A 249 -0.83 11.31 -41.60
C SER A 249 -1.00 12.83 -41.62
N SER A 250 -1.61 13.42 -40.58
CA SER A 250 -1.90 14.86 -40.48
C SER A 250 -1.50 15.42 -39.12
N TRP A 251 -0.73 16.51 -39.13
CA TRP A 251 -0.33 17.24 -37.93
C TRP A 251 -1.53 17.73 -37.14
N THR A 252 -2.53 18.30 -37.81
CA THR A 252 -3.75 18.82 -37.16
C THR A 252 -4.56 17.71 -36.50
N LYS A 253 -4.70 16.54 -37.15
CA LYS A 253 -5.39 15.38 -36.55
C LYS A 253 -4.66 14.87 -35.31
N LEU A 254 -3.33 14.73 -35.39
CA LEU A 254 -2.51 14.31 -34.26
C LEU A 254 -2.67 15.26 -33.06
N LYS A 255 -2.56 16.58 -33.28
CA LYS A 255 -2.78 17.59 -32.23
C LYS A 255 -4.16 17.48 -31.58
N ARG A 256 -5.22 17.32 -32.39
CA ARG A 256 -6.59 17.19 -31.88
C ARG A 256 -6.78 15.93 -31.03
N HIS A 257 -6.27 14.78 -31.47
CA HIS A 257 -6.39 13.53 -30.72
C HIS A 257 -5.60 13.58 -29.40
N VAL A 258 -4.38 14.12 -29.42
CA VAL A 258 -3.58 14.31 -28.19
C VAL A 258 -4.26 15.29 -27.23
N ALA A 259 -4.90 16.37 -27.73
CA ALA A 259 -5.67 17.29 -26.90
C ALA A 259 -6.86 16.59 -26.23
N ILE A 260 -7.60 15.75 -26.96
CA ILE A 260 -8.72 14.96 -26.42
C ILE A 260 -8.23 13.98 -25.34
N TRP A 261 -7.12 13.27 -25.57
CA TRP A 261 -6.55 12.36 -24.57
C TRP A 261 -6.10 13.09 -23.30
N ARG A 262 -5.46 14.25 -23.44
CA ARG A 262 -5.07 15.10 -22.30
C ARG A 262 -6.31 15.57 -21.53
N ARG A 263 -7.37 15.99 -22.22
CA ARG A 263 -8.64 16.38 -21.60
C ARG A 263 -9.25 15.20 -20.83
N TYR A 264 -9.27 14.01 -21.42
CA TYR A 264 -9.79 12.80 -20.76
C TYR A 264 -8.98 12.43 -19.51
N PHE A 265 -7.65 12.53 -19.56
CA PHE A 265 -6.81 12.28 -18.39
C PHE A 265 -7.05 13.31 -17.26
N ASN A 266 -7.16 14.59 -17.62
CA ASN A 266 -7.54 15.64 -16.67
C ASN A 266 -8.94 15.41 -16.09
N TYR A 267 -9.88 14.88 -16.88
CA TYR A 267 -11.22 14.49 -16.40
C TYR A 267 -11.13 13.41 -15.33
N ILE A 268 -10.37 12.33 -15.54
CA ILE A 268 -10.19 11.27 -14.52
C ILE A 268 -9.65 11.86 -13.22
N GLN A 269 -8.73 12.83 -13.31
CA GLN A 269 -8.11 13.45 -12.14
C GLN A 269 -9.01 14.47 -11.43
N ARG A 270 -9.82 15.25 -12.15
CA ARG A 270 -10.52 16.43 -11.62
C ARG A 270 -12.05 16.35 -11.65
N LYS A 271 -12.63 15.27 -12.20
CA LYS A 271 -14.08 15.00 -12.32
C LYS A 271 -14.92 16.10 -12.98
N SER A 272 -14.33 16.98 -13.79
CA SER A 272 -15.06 18.03 -14.52
C SER A 272 -15.08 17.75 -16.03
N PRO A 273 -16.13 17.09 -16.57
CA PRO A 273 -16.24 16.85 -18.00
C PRO A 273 -16.66 18.13 -18.73
N SER A 274 -15.86 18.57 -19.71
CA SER A 274 -16.30 19.57 -20.69
C SER A 274 -16.62 18.88 -22.02
N LYS A 275 -17.85 19.10 -22.50
CA LYS A 275 -18.32 18.67 -23.83
C LYS A 275 -18.05 19.74 -24.91
N ASP A 276 -17.41 20.84 -24.55
CA ASP A 276 -17.20 21.98 -25.44
C ASP A 276 -16.18 21.65 -26.53
N PRO A 277 -16.17 22.39 -27.66
CA PRO A 277 -15.12 22.28 -28.65
C PRO A 277 -13.71 22.43 -28.05
N LEU A 278 -12.70 21.83 -28.69
CA LEU A 278 -11.30 22.00 -28.28
C LEU A 278 -10.90 23.48 -28.37
N THR A 279 -10.38 24.01 -27.28
CA THR A 279 -9.85 25.38 -27.23
C THR A 279 -8.49 25.46 -27.93
N VAL A 280 -8.11 26.68 -28.35
CA VAL A 280 -6.80 26.93 -28.94
C VAL A 280 -5.67 26.61 -27.94
N GLU A 281 -5.89 26.87 -26.65
CA GLU A 281 -4.90 26.57 -25.62
C GLU A 281 -4.70 25.05 -25.44
N GLU A 282 -5.77 24.25 -25.47
CA GLU A 282 -5.62 22.78 -25.42
C GLU A 282 -4.86 22.22 -26.62
N LEU A 283 -5.09 22.78 -27.82
CA LEU A 283 -4.33 22.40 -29.01
C LEU A 283 -2.87 22.82 -28.91
N ARG A 284 -2.59 23.96 -28.28
CA ARG A 284 -1.24 24.44 -27.99
C ARG A 284 -0.53 23.54 -26.99
N GLU A 285 -1.18 23.19 -25.88
CA GLU A 285 -0.63 22.26 -24.89
C GLU A 285 -0.37 20.87 -25.49
N ALA A 286 -1.29 20.38 -26.31
CA ALA A 286 -1.13 19.11 -27.00
C ALA A 286 0.08 19.13 -27.93
N GLN A 287 0.25 20.22 -28.69
CA GLN A 287 1.45 20.45 -29.50
C GLN A 287 2.72 20.41 -28.66
N LEU A 288 2.76 21.15 -27.54
CA LEU A 288 3.92 21.16 -26.64
C LEU A 288 4.20 19.76 -26.08
N ALA A 289 3.17 19.02 -25.68
CA ALA A 289 3.32 17.65 -25.17
C ALA A 289 3.93 16.71 -26.22
N ILE A 290 3.46 16.77 -27.47
CA ILE A 290 4.04 15.99 -28.57
C ILE A 290 5.52 16.35 -28.75
N LEU A 291 5.83 17.65 -28.79
CA LEU A 291 7.20 18.13 -28.99
C LEU A 291 8.13 17.68 -27.85
N ARG A 292 7.68 17.72 -26.59
CA ARG A 292 8.46 17.20 -25.44
C ARG A 292 8.81 15.73 -25.61
N VAL A 293 7.83 14.90 -25.99
CA VAL A 293 8.05 13.45 -26.17
C VAL A 293 9.05 13.19 -27.31
N VAL A 294 8.92 13.92 -28.43
CA VAL A 294 9.85 13.80 -29.55
C VAL A 294 11.27 14.20 -29.14
N GLN A 295 11.41 15.30 -28.41
CA GLN A 295 12.71 15.81 -27.95
C GLN A 295 13.32 14.92 -26.86
N SER A 296 12.54 14.43 -25.90
CA SER A 296 13.03 13.56 -24.83
C SER A 296 13.51 12.22 -25.36
N LYS A 297 12.89 11.70 -26.43
CA LYS A 297 13.33 10.46 -27.09
C LYS A 297 14.53 10.68 -28.01
N THR A 298 14.50 11.72 -28.84
CA THR A 298 15.52 11.89 -29.91
C THR A 298 16.76 12.64 -29.44
N PHE A 299 16.62 13.55 -28.48
CA PHE A 299 17.69 14.38 -27.93
C PHE A 299 17.94 14.04 -26.45
N GLN A 300 17.72 12.79 -26.04
CA GLN A 300 17.75 12.37 -24.64
C GLN A 300 19.03 12.84 -23.91
N GLU A 301 20.21 12.56 -24.49
CA GLU A 301 21.49 12.97 -23.91
C GLU A 301 21.62 14.49 -23.78
N ASP A 302 21.16 15.23 -24.79
CA ASP A 302 21.24 16.68 -24.82
C ASP A 302 20.27 17.32 -23.81
N VAL A 303 19.06 16.76 -23.67
CA VAL A 303 18.07 17.18 -22.67
C VAL A 303 18.63 17.00 -21.26
N VAL A 304 19.20 15.83 -20.96
CA VAL A 304 19.78 15.54 -19.63
C VAL A 304 20.94 16.50 -19.32
N LYS A 305 21.85 16.72 -20.27
CA LYS A 305 22.99 17.65 -20.10
C LYS A 305 22.52 19.10 -19.88
N LEU A 306 21.52 19.55 -20.64
CA LEU A 306 20.97 20.90 -20.51
C LEU A 306 20.19 21.11 -19.21
N GLN A 307 19.50 20.09 -18.70
CA GLN A 307 18.81 20.17 -17.41
C GLN A 307 19.80 20.23 -16.24
N ALA A 308 20.92 19.48 -16.32
CA ALA A 308 21.91 19.43 -15.25
C ALA A 308 22.80 20.68 -15.20
N LYS A 309 23.43 21.05 -16.33
CA LYS A 309 24.39 22.17 -16.41
C LYS A 309 24.28 22.92 -17.75
N PRO A 310 23.30 23.83 -17.92
CA PRO A 310 23.06 24.54 -19.17
C PRO A 310 24.29 25.30 -19.70
N ALA A 311 25.03 25.97 -18.81
CA ALA A 311 26.19 26.80 -19.17
C ALA A 311 27.40 26.00 -19.68
N GLN A 312 27.46 24.69 -19.43
CA GLN A 312 28.59 23.82 -19.79
C GLN A 312 28.23 22.87 -20.95
N TYR A 313 27.12 23.12 -21.65
CA TYR A 313 26.67 22.24 -22.71
C TYR A 313 27.71 22.13 -23.84
N ASN A 314 28.14 20.89 -24.10
CA ASN A 314 29.17 20.54 -25.07
C ASN A 314 28.70 19.48 -26.09
N GLY A 315 27.39 19.32 -26.27
CA GLY A 315 26.80 18.34 -27.18
C GLY A 315 26.89 18.75 -28.66
N LYS A 316 26.43 17.86 -29.54
CA LYS A 316 26.48 18.03 -31.01
C LYS A 316 25.72 19.27 -31.51
N LEU A 317 24.77 19.76 -30.72
CA LEU A 317 23.94 20.90 -31.06
C LEU A 317 24.48 22.22 -30.49
N LYS A 318 25.71 22.26 -29.94
CA LYS A 318 26.28 23.44 -29.27
C LYS A 318 26.26 24.69 -30.14
N THR A 319 26.46 24.53 -31.45
CA THR A 319 26.42 25.62 -32.44
C THR A 319 25.07 26.33 -32.52
N LEU A 320 23.99 25.67 -32.11
CA LEU A 320 22.63 26.23 -32.04
C LEU A 320 22.34 26.91 -30.69
N ASN A 321 23.31 26.93 -29.77
CA ASN A 321 23.18 27.43 -28.41
C ASN A 321 21.85 26.99 -27.74
N PRO A 322 21.58 25.67 -27.65
CA PRO A 322 20.29 25.16 -27.24
C PRO A 322 20.06 25.39 -25.75
N PHE A 323 18.81 25.64 -25.38
CA PHE A 323 18.39 25.75 -23.98
C PHE A 323 16.98 25.18 -23.81
N ILE A 324 16.61 24.85 -22.57
CA ILE A 324 15.27 24.37 -22.23
C ILE A 324 14.46 25.53 -21.65
N ASP A 325 13.28 25.78 -22.20
CA ASP A 325 12.40 26.84 -21.72
C ASP A 325 11.60 26.42 -20.46
N ARG A 326 10.82 27.35 -19.91
CA ARG A 326 9.95 27.09 -18.74
C ARG A 326 8.89 26.03 -18.99
N GLN A 327 8.58 25.73 -20.25
CA GLN A 327 7.62 24.71 -20.65
C GLN A 327 8.30 23.36 -20.92
N GLY A 328 9.60 23.21 -20.62
CA GLY A 328 10.36 21.96 -20.81
C GLY A 328 10.69 21.65 -22.27
N ILE A 329 10.65 22.64 -23.16
CA ILE A 329 10.94 22.49 -24.59
C ILE A 329 12.37 22.95 -24.89
N MET A 330 13.12 22.13 -25.62
CA MET A 330 14.42 22.50 -26.15
C MET A 330 14.27 23.46 -27.35
N ARG A 331 14.88 24.63 -27.24
CA ARG A 331 14.82 25.72 -28.24
C ARG A 331 16.21 26.16 -28.65
N VAL A 332 16.28 26.81 -29.82
CA VAL A 332 17.50 27.41 -30.35
C VAL A 332 17.73 28.80 -29.75
N GLY A 333 18.95 29.06 -29.29
CA GLY A 333 19.40 30.36 -28.78
C GLY A 333 20.18 31.15 -29.82
N GLY A 334 20.78 32.28 -29.40
CA GLY A 334 21.77 33.00 -30.20
C GLY A 334 21.33 34.38 -30.71
N ARG A 335 21.72 34.71 -31.94
CA ARG A 335 21.86 36.10 -32.45
C ARG A 335 20.57 36.95 -32.43
N LEU A 336 19.39 36.31 -32.43
CA LEU A 336 18.10 37.00 -32.45
C LEU A 336 17.57 37.38 -31.07
N GLN A 337 18.32 37.14 -29.99
CA GLN A 337 17.91 37.46 -28.61
C GLN A 337 17.50 38.94 -28.44
N GLN A 338 18.26 39.85 -29.07
CA GLN A 338 18.06 41.31 -28.98
C GLN A 338 17.10 41.89 -30.04
N ALA A 339 16.59 41.06 -30.97
CA ALA A 339 15.69 41.56 -32.01
C ALA A 339 14.31 41.94 -31.45
N ASN A 340 13.61 42.92 -32.04
CA ASN A 340 12.24 43.27 -31.62
C ASN A 340 11.19 42.35 -32.28
N ILE A 341 11.23 41.06 -31.95
CA ILE A 341 10.30 40.03 -32.47
C ILE A 341 9.76 39.16 -31.33
N PRO A 342 8.62 38.47 -31.49
CA PRO A 342 8.05 37.61 -30.46
C PRO A 342 9.00 36.49 -30.00
N PHE A 343 8.93 36.12 -28.72
CA PHE A 343 9.78 35.11 -28.09
C PHE A 343 9.85 33.79 -28.89
N PHE A 344 8.72 33.30 -29.39
CA PHE A 344 8.65 32.04 -30.16
C PHE A 344 9.39 32.11 -31.50
N GLN A 345 9.53 33.31 -32.08
CA GLN A 345 10.30 33.55 -33.30
C GLN A 345 11.79 33.77 -32.99
N LYS A 346 12.12 34.37 -31.84
CA LYS A 346 13.51 34.45 -31.35
C LYS A 346 14.10 33.07 -31.08
N HIS A 347 13.28 32.23 -30.44
CA HIS A 347 13.66 30.94 -29.89
C HIS A 347 12.77 29.85 -30.45
N THR A 348 13.07 29.47 -31.69
CA THR A 348 12.34 28.43 -32.39
C THR A 348 12.59 27.05 -31.77
N VAL A 349 11.57 26.19 -31.83
CA VAL A 349 11.62 24.84 -31.26
C VAL A 349 12.49 23.94 -32.10
N LEU A 350 13.42 23.21 -31.47
CA LEU A 350 14.31 22.30 -32.20
C LEU A 350 13.57 21.02 -32.61
N LEU A 351 13.60 20.68 -33.90
CA LEU A 351 13.03 19.44 -34.42
C LEU A 351 14.11 18.51 -34.99
N PRO A 352 14.05 17.20 -34.71
CA PRO A 352 15.01 16.23 -35.24
C PRO A 352 14.83 16.01 -36.74
N LYS A 353 15.94 15.68 -37.41
CA LYS A 353 15.93 15.16 -38.78
C LYS A 353 15.34 13.75 -38.81
N ASN A 354 14.71 13.37 -39.92
CA ASN A 354 14.20 12.00 -40.15
C ASN A 354 13.19 11.48 -39.10
N HIS A 355 12.39 12.34 -38.49
CA HIS A 355 11.34 11.93 -37.56
C HIS A 355 9.95 12.15 -38.16
N HIS A 356 9.01 11.24 -37.90
CA HIS A 356 7.67 11.29 -38.48
C HIS A 356 6.91 12.58 -38.15
N VAL A 357 6.98 13.04 -36.90
CA VAL A 357 6.39 14.33 -36.49
C VAL A 357 6.98 15.50 -37.29
N THR A 358 8.29 15.49 -37.58
CA THR A 358 8.93 16.51 -38.43
C THR A 358 8.36 16.50 -39.84
N ASN A 359 8.09 15.30 -40.41
CA ASN A 359 7.46 15.20 -41.73
C ASN A 359 6.03 15.77 -41.71
N LEU A 360 5.27 15.47 -40.65
CA LEU A 360 3.89 15.98 -40.49
C LEU A 360 3.86 17.51 -40.38
N THR A 361 4.79 18.13 -39.64
CA THR A 361 4.85 19.59 -39.52
C THR A 361 5.25 20.24 -40.84
N ILE A 362 6.22 19.68 -41.57
CA ILE A 362 6.60 20.17 -42.91
C ILE A 362 5.40 20.11 -43.87
N ASN A 363 4.71 18.97 -43.92
CA ASN A 363 3.57 18.79 -44.81
C ASN A 363 2.43 19.76 -44.46
N ALA A 364 2.16 19.96 -43.16
CA ALA A 364 1.14 20.91 -42.72
C ALA A 364 1.45 22.35 -43.14
N GLU A 365 2.70 22.80 -43.00
CA GLU A 365 3.10 24.15 -43.44
C GLU A 365 3.06 24.28 -44.97
N HIS A 366 3.52 23.25 -45.69
CA HIS A 366 3.49 23.23 -47.16
C HIS A 366 2.06 23.36 -47.70
N LEU A 367 1.10 22.65 -47.09
CA LEU A 367 -0.33 22.76 -47.44
C LEU A 367 -0.92 24.11 -47.03
N ALA A 368 -0.58 24.62 -45.84
CA ALA A 368 -1.06 25.92 -45.36
C ALA A 368 -0.62 27.09 -46.27
N GLN A 369 0.55 26.96 -46.90
CA GLN A 369 1.07 27.93 -47.86
C GLN A 369 0.68 27.63 -49.32
N ILE A 370 -0.34 26.80 -49.55
CA ILE A 370 -0.87 26.47 -50.88
C ILE A 370 0.24 25.97 -51.81
N HIS A 371 0.97 24.95 -51.35
CA HIS A 371 2.02 24.28 -52.11
C HIS A 371 3.20 25.16 -52.51
N SER A 372 3.55 26.12 -51.64
CA SER A 372 4.72 26.98 -51.84
C SER A 372 6.00 26.14 -52.03
N GLY A 373 6.94 26.69 -52.81
CA GLY A 373 8.23 26.02 -53.05
C GLY A 373 9.05 25.83 -51.77
N VAL A 374 10.11 25.04 -51.87
CA VAL A 374 10.96 24.62 -50.73
C VAL A 374 11.41 25.78 -49.84
N GLN A 375 11.79 26.93 -50.42
CA GLN A 375 12.26 28.08 -49.63
C GLN A 375 11.16 28.74 -48.81
N ASN A 376 9.97 28.91 -49.39
CA ASN A 376 8.84 29.54 -48.72
C ASN A 376 8.31 28.64 -47.60
N THR A 377 8.19 27.34 -47.88
CA THR A 377 7.81 26.36 -46.85
C THR A 377 8.82 26.36 -45.70
N LEU A 378 10.13 26.38 -45.99
CA LEU A 378 11.17 26.45 -44.96
C LEU A 378 11.11 27.75 -44.16
N HIS A 379 10.85 28.88 -44.82
CA HIS A 379 10.71 30.18 -44.15
C HIS A 379 9.50 30.19 -43.20
N GLY A 380 8.37 29.64 -43.63
CA GLY A 380 7.18 29.46 -42.79
C GLY A 380 7.47 28.65 -41.54
N LEU A 381 8.07 27.47 -41.72
CA LEU A 381 8.48 26.61 -40.61
C LEU A 381 9.40 27.34 -39.63
N ARG A 382 10.35 28.14 -40.11
CA ARG A 382 11.29 28.90 -39.28
C ARG A 382 10.66 29.99 -38.41
N ARG A 383 9.37 30.28 -38.57
CA ARG A 383 8.65 31.15 -37.63
C ARG A 383 8.43 30.47 -36.27
N GLU A 384 8.44 29.14 -36.23
CA GLU A 384 8.14 28.37 -35.01
C GLU A 384 9.16 27.25 -34.73
N PHE A 385 9.74 26.66 -35.78
CA PHE A 385 10.59 25.46 -35.70
C PHE A 385 11.95 25.66 -36.35
N TRP A 386 12.99 25.13 -35.68
CA TRP A 386 14.31 24.95 -36.26
C TRP A 386 14.53 23.47 -36.59
N LEU A 387 14.49 23.14 -37.88
CA LEU A 387 14.69 21.77 -38.36
C LEU A 387 16.17 21.49 -38.61
N LEU A 388 16.69 20.41 -38.03
CA LEU A 388 18.01 19.90 -38.39
C LEU A 388 18.00 19.46 -39.86
N ASP A 389 18.96 19.96 -40.65
CA ASP A 389 19.01 19.75 -42.11
C ASP A 389 17.70 20.19 -42.84
N GLY A 390 17.12 21.30 -42.37
CA GLY A 390 15.76 21.72 -42.75
C GLY A 390 15.52 21.84 -44.26
N ARG A 391 16.46 22.36 -45.05
CA ARG A 391 16.27 22.50 -46.51
C ARG A 391 16.12 21.14 -47.19
N SER A 392 16.93 20.16 -46.81
CA SER A 392 16.89 18.81 -47.38
C SER A 392 15.62 18.08 -46.97
N GLN A 393 15.23 18.19 -45.69
CA GLN A 393 13.99 17.60 -45.17
C GLN A 393 12.75 18.18 -45.87
N VAL A 394 12.68 19.52 -46.02
CA VAL A 394 11.57 20.16 -46.74
C VAL A 394 11.56 19.75 -48.21
N ARG A 395 12.71 19.73 -48.88
CA ARG A 395 12.82 19.29 -50.28
C ARG A 395 12.31 17.86 -50.47
N LYS A 396 12.62 16.95 -49.53
CA LYS A 396 12.13 15.56 -49.54
C LYS A 396 10.61 15.50 -49.52
N ILE A 397 9.96 16.21 -48.59
CA ILE A 397 8.51 16.19 -48.42
C ILE A 397 7.81 16.86 -49.62
N VAL A 398 8.29 18.01 -50.08
CA VAL A 398 7.71 18.70 -51.25
C VAL A 398 7.80 17.85 -52.52
N ARG A 399 8.90 17.10 -52.72
CA ARG A 399 9.05 16.16 -53.84
C ARG A 399 8.10 14.96 -53.77
N GLN A 400 7.61 14.60 -52.59
CA GLN A 400 6.65 13.51 -52.41
C GLN A 400 5.19 13.99 -52.52
N CYS A 401 4.97 15.30 -52.66
CA CYS A 401 3.65 15.90 -52.76
C CYS A 401 3.06 15.70 -54.15
N LEU A 402 1.97 14.94 -54.26
CA LEU A 402 1.32 14.60 -55.54
C LEU A 402 0.89 15.85 -56.35
N PRO A 403 0.24 16.88 -55.76
CA PRO A 403 -0.06 18.12 -56.47
C PRO A 403 1.19 18.80 -57.06
N CYS A 404 2.28 18.88 -56.29
CA CYS A 404 3.53 19.51 -56.76
C CYS A 404 4.21 18.70 -57.86
N LEU A 405 4.20 17.37 -57.73
CA LEU A 405 4.71 16.47 -58.77
C LEU A 405 3.94 16.61 -60.07
N ARG A 406 2.61 16.69 -60.01
CA ARG A 406 1.77 16.92 -61.21
C ARG A 406 2.02 18.28 -61.85
N ALA A 407 2.21 19.32 -61.04
CA ALA A 407 2.48 20.67 -61.52
C ALA A 407 3.90 20.83 -62.10
N ARG A 408 4.86 20.02 -61.66
CA ARG A 408 6.26 20.02 -62.11
C ARG A 408 6.76 18.57 -62.22
N PRO A 409 6.36 17.84 -63.28
CA PRO A 409 6.78 16.47 -63.47
C PRO A 409 8.31 16.43 -63.59
N PRO A 410 8.97 15.41 -63.01
CA PRO A 410 10.39 15.19 -63.27
C PRO A 410 10.60 15.00 -64.78
N VAL A 411 11.70 15.55 -65.29
CA VAL A 411 12.10 15.30 -66.69
C VAL A 411 12.33 13.79 -66.83
N PRO A 412 11.70 13.10 -67.81
CA PRO A 412 11.98 11.69 -68.07
C PRO A 412 13.49 11.50 -68.27
N GLU A 413 14.06 10.46 -67.64
CA GLU A 413 15.46 10.06 -67.85
C GLU A 413 15.70 9.55 -69.27
#